data_AF-A0A850KCZ2-F1
#
_entry.id   AF-A0A850KCZ2-F1
#
_cell.length_a   1.000
_cell.length_b   1.000
_cell.length_c   1.000
_cell.angle_alpha   90.00
_cell.angle_beta   90.00
_cell.angle_gamma   90.00
#
_symmetry.space_group_name_H-M   'P 1'
#
loop_
_entity.id
_entity.type
_entity.pdbx_description
1 polymer ?
#
loop_
_entity_poly.entity_id
_entity_poly.type
_entity_poly.pdbx_seq_one_letter_code
_entity_poly.pdbx_strand_id
1 'polypeptide(L)'
;MSAQTSDSIEAFEIINKDGKAPLVLVCEHATNFVPEKFNGLGLEPTRLNDHIAWDPGALNVAKSLASLLGAPLFAARISRLVYDCNRPPEAPDAIPRVSEIYEIPGNTGLLNEDKSWRVNNIYIPFHAGLSDLIEEKITQDQAPLIVTIHSFVPVYKGKVRETEIGILH
;
A
#
# COMPACT_ATOMS: atom_id res chain seq x y z
N MET A 1 36.76 -2.50 -3.62
CA MET A 1 35.60 -3.19 -4.22
C MET A 1 34.37 -2.59 -3.57
N SER A 2 33.72 -1.65 -4.25
CA SER A 2 32.52 -0.99 -3.75
C SER A 2 31.36 -1.97 -3.75
N ALA A 3 30.76 -2.19 -2.58
CA ALA A 3 29.51 -2.92 -2.49
C ALA A 3 28.43 -2.13 -3.24
N GLN A 4 27.94 -2.68 -4.34
CA GLN A 4 26.66 -2.27 -4.90
C GLN A 4 25.58 -2.71 -3.91
N THR A 5 25.17 -1.81 -3.02
CA THR A 5 23.89 -1.98 -2.32
C THR A 5 22.80 -1.78 -3.36
N SER A 6 22.08 -2.85 -3.68
CA SER A 6 20.92 -2.79 -4.56
C SER A 6 19.89 -1.86 -3.93
N ASP A 7 19.75 -0.63 -4.46
CA ASP A 7 18.72 0.36 -4.09
C ASP A 7 17.29 -0.08 -4.51
N SER A 8 17.12 -1.34 -4.93
CA SER A 8 15.84 -1.88 -5.39
C SER A 8 14.86 -2.01 -4.22
N ILE A 9 13.82 -1.19 -4.24
CA ILE A 9 12.67 -1.35 -3.35
C ILE A 9 11.77 -2.46 -3.91
N GLU A 10 11.46 -3.45 -3.08
CA GLU A 10 10.34 -4.35 -3.36
C GLU A 10 9.04 -3.62 -3.01
N ALA A 11 8.28 -3.19 -4.03
CA ALA A 11 7.06 -2.40 -3.84
C ALA A 11 5.87 -3.23 -3.35
N PHE A 12 5.85 -4.54 -3.63
CA PHE A 12 4.75 -5.45 -3.31
C PHE A 12 5.21 -6.88 -3.09
N GLU A 13 4.32 -7.70 -2.54
CA GLU A 13 4.40 -9.16 -2.51
C GLU A 13 3.10 -9.78 -3.05
N ILE A 14 3.20 -11.01 -3.54
CA ILE A 14 2.04 -11.83 -3.91
C ILE A 14 2.01 -13.05 -3.00
N ILE A 15 0.94 -13.19 -2.25
CA ILE A 15 0.67 -14.32 -1.37
C ILE A 15 -0.34 -15.23 -2.06
N ASN A 16 -0.12 -16.54 -2.01
CA ASN A 16 -0.98 -17.53 -2.66
C ASN A 16 -1.17 -17.27 -4.17
N LYS A 17 -0.07 -16.94 -4.89
CA LYS A 17 -0.10 -16.56 -6.33
C LYS A 17 -0.93 -17.54 -7.17
N ASP A 18 -0.77 -18.84 -6.92
CA ASP A 18 -1.43 -19.91 -7.67
C ASP A 18 -2.89 -20.16 -7.29
N GLY A 19 -3.43 -19.39 -6.32
CA GLY A 19 -4.82 -19.48 -5.87
C GLY A 19 -5.82 -19.43 -7.03
N LYS A 20 -6.79 -20.34 -7.04
CA LYS A 20 -7.69 -20.56 -8.18
C LYS A 20 -9.02 -19.82 -8.07
N ALA A 21 -9.26 -19.08 -6.99
CA ALA A 21 -10.46 -18.28 -6.86
C ALA A 21 -10.58 -17.28 -8.04
N PRO A 22 -11.81 -17.01 -8.53
CA PRO A 22 -12.06 -16.05 -9.60
C PRO A 22 -12.00 -14.60 -9.10
N LEU A 23 -11.06 -14.29 -8.20
CA LEU A 23 -10.87 -12.98 -7.61
C LEU A 23 -9.41 -12.73 -7.24
N VAL A 24 -9.03 -11.46 -7.16
CA VAL A 24 -7.75 -10.98 -6.65
C VAL A 24 -8.03 -10.08 -5.44
N LEU A 25 -7.44 -10.42 -4.31
CA LEU A 25 -7.44 -9.55 -3.14
C LEU A 25 -6.28 -8.56 -3.25
N VAL A 26 -6.50 -7.31 -2.88
CA VAL A 26 -5.48 -6.25 -2.90
C VAL A 26 -5.42 -5.56 -1.54
N CYS A 27 -4.23 -5.25 -1.04
CA CYS A 27 -4.04 -4.49 0.19
C CYS A 27 -2.90 -3.47 0.02
N GLU A 28 -3.26 -2.25 -0.37
CA GLU A 28 -2.34 -1.15 -0.69
C GLU A 28 -1.67 -0.57 0.57
N HIS A 29 -2.33 -0.65 1.73
CA HIS A 29 -1.84 -0.13 3.00
C HIS A 29 -1.42 -1.25 3.97
N ALA A 30 -0.85 -2.33 3.44
CA ALA A 30 -0.57 -3.57 4.17
C ALA A 30 0.50 -3.46 5.26
N THR A 31 1.40 -2.46 5.18
CA THR A 31 2.56 -2.36 6.07
C THR A 31 2.94 -0.91 6.33
N ASN A 32 3.56 -0.67 7.49
CA ASN A 32 4.16 0.60 7.87
C ASN A 32 5.67 0.68 7.54
N PHE A 33 6.21 -0.27 6.78
CA PHE A 33 7.63 -0.29 6.46
C PHE A 33 8.08 0.94 5.67
N VAL A 34 9.08 1.64 6.19
CA VAL A 34 9.75 2.77 5.54
C VAL A 34 11.20 2.36 5.26
N PRO A 35 11.65 2.31 3.99
CA PRO A 35 13.03 2.00 3.66
C PRO A 35 14.02 2.97 4.32
N GLU A 36 15.19 2.45 4.70
CA GLU A 36 16.22 3.19 5.44
C GLU A 36 16.61 4.51 4.76
N LYS A 37 16.64 4.56 3.43
CA LYS A 37 16.95 5.77 2.65
C LYS A 37 16.03 6.96 2.92
N PHE A 38 14.83 6.73 3.47
CA PHE A 38 13.90 7.78 3.83
C PHE A 38 14.05 8.25 5.28
N ASN A 39 14.95 7.64 6.07
CA ASN A 39 15.27 8.03 7.44
C ASN A 39 14.02 8.26 8.31
N GLY A 40 13.07 7.32 8.25
CA GLY A 40 11.80 7.40 9.00
C GLY A 40 10.92 8.60 8.64
N LEU A 41 11.14 9.25 7.49
CA LEU A 41 10.44 10.46 7.02
C LEU A 41 10.50 11.64 8.02
N GLY A 42 11.51 11.68 8.88
CA GLY A 42 11.63 12.69 9.94
C GLY A 42 10.55 12.58 11.03
N LEU A 43 9.90 11.43 11.14
CA LEU A 43 8.94 11.15 12.20
C LEU A 43 9.63 10.50 13.41
N GLU A 44 9.04 10.69 14.58
CA GLU A 44 9.37 9.86 15.74
C GLU A 44 9.06 8.39 15.42
N PRO A 45 9.95 7.42 15.76
CA PRO A 45 9.78 6.02 15.37
C PRO A 45 8.44 5.42 15.79
N THR A 46 7.86 5.87 16.90
CA THR A 46 6.55 5.41 17.37
C THR A 46 5.41 5.76 16.43
N ARG A 47 5.52 6.85 15.67
CA ARG A 47 4.50 7.32 14.72
C ARG A 47 4.34 6.42 13.52
N LEU A 48 5.38 5.69 13.15
CA LEU A 48 5.27 4.68 12.10
C LEU A 48 4.37 3.52 12.52
N ASN A 49 4.13 3.30 13.83
CA ASN A 49 3.18 2.28 14.28
C ASN A 49 1.73 2.77 14.33
N ASP A 50 1.51 4.08 14.18
CA ASP A 50 0.17 4.65 14.12
C ASP A 50 -0.48 4.35 12.75
N HIS A 51 -1.81 4.37 12.70
CA HIS A 51 -2.61 4.13 11.48
C HIS A 51 -2.36 5.16 10.35
N ILE A 52 -1.58 6.20 10.60
CA ILE A 52 -1.15 7.14 9.55
C ILE A 52 -0.21 6.49 8.54
N ALA A 53 0.51 5.43 8.96
CA ALA A 53 1.53 4.78 8.16
C ALA A 53 1.02 3.60 7.33
N TRP A 54 -0.13 3.03 7.72
CA TRP A 54 -0.68 1.78 7.19
C TRP A 54 -2.08 1.55 7.75
N ASP A 55 -2.78 0.50 7.31
CA ASP A 55 -4.10 0.13 7.81
C ASP A 55 -3.97 -1.05 8.80
N PRO A 56 -3.98 -0.82 10.13
CA PRO A 56 -3.71 -1.87 11.10
C PRO A 56 -4.71 -3.03 11.02
N GLY A 57 -4.19 -4.25 10.85
CA GLY A 57 -5.00 -5.46 10.75
C GLY A 57 -5.58 -5.76 9.36
N ALA A 58 -5.51 -4.84 8.39
CA ALA A 58 -6.00 -5.06 7.03
C ALA A 58 -5.30 -6.25 6.36
N LEU A 59 -3.96 -6.32 6.46
CA LEU A 59 -3.19 -7.45 5.92
C LEU A 59 -3.54 -8.79 6.59
N ASN A 60 -3.82 -8.80 7.89
CA ASN A 60 -4.22 -10.03 8.60
C ASN A 60 -5.57 -10.56 8.11
N VAL A 61 -6.55 -9.66 7.92
CA VAL A 61 -7.85 -10.00 7.34
C VAL A 61 -7.66 -10.47 5.90
N ALA A 62 -6.89 -9.75 5.09
CA ALA A 62 -6.62 -10.10 3.71
C ALA A 62 -5.97 -11.50 3.57
N LYS A 63 -4.97 -11.82 4.41
CA LYS A 63 -4.34 -13.16 4.45
C LYS A 63 -5.33 -14.26 4.83
N SER A 64 -6.21 -13.97 5.80
CA SER A 64 -7.25 -14.92 6.22
C SER A 64 -8.25 -15.18 5.09
N LEU A 65 -8.71 -14.12 4.41
CA LEU A 65 -9.59 -14.23 3.24
C LEU A 65 -8.91 -14.98 2.09
N ALA A 66 -7.64 -14.67 1.79
CA ALA A 66 -6.86 -15.36 0.76
C ALA A 66 -6.81 -16.87 1.00
N SER A 67 -6.57 -17.28 2.25
CA SER A 67 -6.56 -18.68 2.65
C SER A 67 -7.94 -19.33 2.58
N LEU A 68 -8.99 -18.65 3.05
CA LEU A 68 -10.36 -19.19 3.07
C LEU A 68 -10.95 -19.37 1.67
N LEU A 69 -10.67 -18.41 0.78
CA LEU A 69 -11.21 -18.38 -0.57
C LEU A 69 -10.32 -19.12 -1.57
N GLY A 70 -9.07 -19.42 -1.20
CA GLY A 70 -8.07 -19.92 -2.15
C GLY A 70 -7.73 -18.87 -3.22
N ALA A 71 -7.70 -17.59 -2.84
CA ALA A 71 -7.46 -16.46 -3.73
C ALA A 71 -6.02 -15.94 -3.64
N PRO A 72 -5.45 -15.42 -4.74
CA PRO A 72 -4.22 -14.63 -4.67
C PRO A 72 -4.47 -13.32 -3.92
N LEU A 73 -3.47 -12.90 -3.14
CA LEU A 73 -3.43 -11.62 -2.45
C LEU A 73 -2.20 -10.82 -2.90
N PHE A 74 -2.46 -9.62 -3.42
CA PHE A 74 -1.46 -8.64 -3.77
C PHE A 74 -1.34 -7.59 -2.64
N ALA A 75 -0.18 -7.46 -2.01
CA ALA A 75 -0.02 -6.58 -0.86
C ALA A 75 1.17 -5.64 -1.05
N ALA A 76 1.00 -4.36 -0.69
CA ALA A 76 2.10 -3.40 -0.70
C ALA A 76 3.15 -3.78 0.35
N ARG A 77 4.42 -3.52 0.05
CA ARG A 77 5.54 -3.73 0.96
C ARG A 77 6.13 -2.45 1.51
N ILE A 78 5.51 -1.31 1.21
CA ILE A 78 5.97 0.01 1.58
C ILE A 78 4.81 0.79 2.21
N SER A 79 5.11 1.58 3.24
CA SER A 79 4.18 2.49 3.87
C SER A 79 3.61 3.50 2.88
N ARG A 80 2.31 3.75 2.98
CA ARG A 80 1.61 4.81 2.24
C ARG A 80 2.18 6.21 2.46
N LEU A 81 2.94 6.43 3.53
CA LEU A 81 3.62 7.71 3.78
C LEU A 81 4.81 7.93 2.84
N VAL A 82 5.43 6.87 2.35
CA VAL A 82 6.47 6.98 1.31
C VAL A 82 5.80 7.24 -0.04
N TYR A 83 4.84 6.40 -0.40
CA TYR A 83 3.96 6.61 -1.55
C TYR A 83 2.65 5.85 -1.31
N ASP A 84 1.52 6.52 -1.46
CA ASP A 84 0.19 5.90 -1.36
C ASP A 84 -0.16 5.24 -2.71
N CYS A 85 -0.05 3.91 -2.79
CA CYS A 85 -0.35 3.16 -4.02
C CYS A 85 -1.84 3.14 -4.38
N ASN A 86 -2.73 3.73 -3.58
CA ASN A 86 -4.13 3.95 -3.93
C ASN A 86 -4.36 5.40 -4.43
N ARG A 87 -3.30 6.07 -4.88
CA ARG A 87 -3.32 7.42 -5.42
C ARG A 87 -2.46 7.53 -6.68
N PRO A 88 -2.97 8.18 -7.75
CA PRO A 88 -2.16 8.41 -8.94
C PRO A 88 -1.12 9.54 -8.69
N PRO A 89 -0.06 9.65 -9.51
CA PRO A 89 1.05 10.59 -9.28
C PRO A 89 0.67 12.07 -9.19
N GLU A 90 -0.39 12.48 -9.87
CA GLU A 90 -0.92 13.84 -9.84
C GLU A 90 -1.71 14.16 -8.56
N ALA A 91 -2.09 13.15 -7.78
CA ALA A 91 -2.85 13.35 -6.57
C ALA A 91 -2.00 14.04 -5.48
N PRO A 92 -2.52 15.09 -4.82
CA PRO A 92 -1.76 15.84 -3.82
C PRO A 92 -1.43 15.02 -2.58
N ASP A 93 -2.16 13.92 -2.35
CA ASP A 93 -2.01 12.99 -1.24
C ASP A 93 -1.28 11.68 -1.62
N ALA A 94 -0.76 11.54 -2.85
CA ALA A 94 0.09 10.40 -3.22
C ALA A 94 1.40 10.34 -2.43
N ILE A 95 1.95 11.52 -2.09
CA ILE A 95 3.08 11.67 -1.16
C ILE A 95 2.66 12.70 -0.10
N PRO A 96 1.97 12.25 0.98
CA PRO A 96 1.26 13.16 1.88
C PRO A 96 2.24 13.98 2.72
N ARG A 97 2.12 15.31 2.69
CA ARG A 97 2.85 16.22 3.59
C ARG A 97 2.29 16.24 5.01
N VAL A 98 1.02 15.90 5.16
CA VAL A 98 0.31 15.83 6.42
C VAL A 98 -0.57 14.59 6.38
N SER A 99 -0.54 13.80 7.45
CA SER A 99 -1.50 12.70 7.69
C SER A 99 -2.20 12.94 9.02
N GLU A 100 -3.53 13.08 8.95
CA GLU A 100 -4.36 13.58 10.05
C GLU A 100 -3.91 14.94 10.62
N ILE A 101 -3.25 14.93 11.77
CA ILE A 101 -2.71 16.09 12.49
C ILE A 101 -1.17 16.09 12.49
N TYR A 102 -0.55 15.07 11.90
CA TYR A 102 0.90 14.90 11.90
C TYR A 102 1.47 15.42 10.60
N GLU A 103 2.41 16.36 10.69
CA GLU A 103 3.27 16.70 9.58
C GLU A 103 4.21 15.52 9.28
N ILE A 104 4.54 15.34 8.01
CA ILE A 104 5.49 14.35 7.53
C ILE A 104 6.70 15.12 6.99
N PRO A 105 7.71 15.43 7.82
CA PRO A 105 8.81 16.32 7.45
C PRO A 105 9.56 15.85 6.19
N GLY A 106 9.78 14.54 6.07
CA GLY A 106 10.44 13.92 4.92
C GLY A 106 9.65 13.98 3.60
N ASN A 107 8.43 14.52 3.62
CA ASN A 107 7.62 14.78 2.43
C ASN A 107 7.48 16.28 2.12
N THR A 108 8.09 17.15 2.92
CA THR A 108 8.04 18.60 2.73
C THR A 108 9.18 19.08 1.84
N GLY A 109 8.89 19.99 0.90
CA GLY A 109 9.91 20.59 0.05
C GLY A 109 10.57 19.62 -0.95
N LEU A 110 9.94 18.47 -1.23
CA LEU A 110 10.47 17.48 -2.17
C LEU A 110 10.70 18.08 -3.56
N LEU A 111 11.87 17.80 -4.11
CA LEU A 111 12.19 18.11 -5.50
C LEU A 111 11.39 17.21 -6.44
N ASN A 112 11.29 17.60 -7.72
CA ASN A 112 10.55 16.81 -8.71
C ASN A 112 11.23 15.46 -8.96
N GLU A 113 12.55 15.41 -8.83
CA GLU A 113 13.37 14.22 -8.97
C GLU A 113 13.04 13.19 -7.88
N ASP A 114 12.86 13.63 -6.63
CA ASP A 114 12.49 12.75 -5.51
C ASP A 114 11.10 12.15 -5.70
N LYS A 115 10.13 12.96 -6.13
CA LYS A 115 8.78 12.49 -6.44
C LYS A 115 8.81 11.49 -7.59
N SER A 116 9.52 11.83 -8.68
CA SER A 116 9.67 10.95 -9.84
C SER A 116 10.35 9.63 -9.46
N TRP A 117 11.31 9.67 -8.55
CA TRP A 117 11.96 8.46 -8.05
C TRP A 117 10.94 7.55 -7.34
N ARG A 118 10.10 8.09 -6.45
CA ARG A 118 9.06 7.29 -5.77
C ARG A 118 8.03 6.74 -6.76
N VAL A 119 7.64 7.52 -7.77
CA VAL A 119 6.76 7.02 -8.85
C VAL A 119 7.40 5.84 -9.58
N ASN A 120 8.64 6.00 -10.04
CA ASN A 120 9.33 5.00 -10.86
C ASN A 120 9.71 3.73 -10.10
N ASN A 121 9.93 3.81 -8.78
CA ASN A 121 10.42 2.68 -7.99
C ASN A 121 9.36 2.08 -7.05
N ILE A 122 8.20 2.72 -6.87
CA ILE A 122 7.14 2.23 -5.98
C ILE A 122 5.81 2.12 -6.73
N TYR A 123 5.27 3.24 -7.21
CA TYR A 123 3.95 3.28 -7.85
C TYR A 123 3.90 2.43 -9.13
N ILE A 124 4.82 2.70 -10.08
CA ILE A 124 4.84 1.99 -11.36
C ILE A 124 5.05 0.48 -11.16
N PRO A 125 6.05 0.00 -10.38
CA PRO A 125 6.21 -1.42 -10.11
C PRO A 125 5.00 -2.05 -9.41
N PHE A 126 4.39 -1.37 -8.43
CA PHE A 126 3.19 -1.87 -7.75
C PHE A 126 2.03 -2.08 -8.73
N HIS A 127 1.70 -1.08 -9.54
CA HIS A 127 0.60 -1.19 -10.49
C HIS A 127 0.90 -2.13 -11.65
N ALA A 128 2.14 -2.18 -12.13
CA ALA A 128 2.54 -3.15 -13.16
C ALA A 128 2.37 -4.58 -12.65
N GLY A 129 2.88 -4.89 -11.44
CA GLY A 129 2.73 -6.21 -10.86
C GLY A 129 1.28 -6.60 -10.57
N LEU A 130 0.44 -5.65 -10.17
CA LEU A 130 -0.99 -5.90 -9.97
C LEU A 130 -1.69 -6.18 -11.29
N SER A 131 -1.40 -5.39 -12.34
CA SER A 131 -1.92 -5.60 -13.68
C SER A 131 -1.51 -6.97 -14.22
N ASP A 132 -0.23 -7.35 -14.10
CA ASP A 132 0.27 -8.66 -14.52
C ASP A 132 -0.49 -9.79 -13.82
N LEU A 133 -0.70 -9.69 -12.49
CA LEU A 133 -1.46 -10.68 -11.73
C LEU A 133 -2.93 -10.75 -12.16
N ILE A 134 -3.57 -9.61 -12.44
CA ILE A 134 -4.96 -9.58 -12.93
C ILE A 134 -5.04 -10.22 -14.32
N GLU A 135 -4.13 -9.88 -15.22
CA GLU A 135 -4.04 -10.43 -16.57
C GLU A 135 -3.83 -11.95 -16.56
N GLU A 136 -2.97 -12.48 -15.68
CA GLU A 136 -2.79 -13.92 -15.46
C GLU A 136 -4.08 -14.65 -15.05
N LYS A 137 -5.08 -13.93 -14.50
CA LYS A 137 -6.35 -14.48 -14.03
C LYS A 137 -7.50 -14.28 -15.01
N ILE A 138 -7.31 -13.51 -16.08
CA ILE A 138 -8.32 -13.36 -17.12
C ILE A 138 -8.43 -14.69 -17.86
N THR A 139 -9.66 -15.19 -17.97
CA THR A 139 -10.00 -16.35 -18.80
C THR A 139 -10.76 -15.90 -20.05
N GLN A 140 -10.95 -16.79 -21.03
CA GLN A 140 -11.71 -16.45 -22.25
C GLN A 140 -13.12 -15.92 -21.93
N ASP A 141 -13.73 -16.38 -20.84
CA ASP A 141 -15.13 -16.12 -20.53
C ASP A 141 -15.34 -15.13 -19.36
N GLN A 142 -14.28 -14.81 -18.59
CA GLN A 142 -14.46 -14.01 -17.37
C GLN A 142 -13.17 -13.31 -16.88
N ALA A 143 -13.33 -12.04 -16.47
CA ALA A 143 -12.34 -11.27 -15.71
C ALA A 143 -12.51 -11.52 -14.20
N PRO A 144 -11.41 -11.52 -13.40
CA PRO A 144 -11.50 -11.72 -11.97
C PRO A 144 -12.19 -10.53 -11.26
N LEU A 145 -12.86 -10.81 -10.14
CA LEU A 145 -13.28 -9.75 -9.22
C LEU A 145 -12.05 -9.16 -8.51
N ILE A 146 -11.98 -7.85 -8.39
CA ILE A 146 -10.93 -7.18 -7.60
C ILE A 146 -11.55 -6.70 -6.30
N VAL A 147 -10.97 -7.10 -5.17
CA VAL A 147 -11.44 -6.70 -3.84
C VAL A 147 -10.29 -6.11 -3.05
N THR A 148 -10.36 -4.81 -2.76
CA THR A 148 -9.36 -4.14 -1.93
C THR A 148 -9.75 -4.27 -0.45
N ILE A 149 -8.76 -4.50 0.41
CA ILE A 149 -8.95 -4.72 1.85
C ILE A 149 -8.25 -3.61 2.61
N HIS A 150 -9.07 -2.82 3.30
CA HIS A 150 -8.64 -1.69 4.12
C HIS A 150 -9.20 -1.83 5.54
N SER A 151 -8.61 -1.09 6.46
CA SER A 151 -9.17 -0.86 7.80
C SER A 151 -9.19 0.64 8.08
N PHE A 152 -9.96 1.03 9.08
CA PHE A 152 -9.99 2.41 9.51
C PHE A 152 -10.11 2.50 11.03
N VAL A 153 -9.55 3.57 11.59
CA VAL A 153 -9.65 3.82 13.03
C VAL A 153 -11.06 4.26 13.43
N PRO A 154 -11.53 3.84 14.62
CA PRO A 154 -12.87 4.14 15.10
C PRO A 154 -13.07 5.63 15.43
N VAL A 155 -11.99 6.36 15.72
CA VAL A 155 -12.02 7.80 15.99
C VAL A 155 -11.21 8.51 14.93
N TYR A 156 -11.85 9.37 14.15
CA TYR A 156 -11.20 10.16 13.12
C TYR A 156 -11.37 11.65 13.41
N LYS A 157 -10.26 12.38 13.56
CA LYS A 157 -10.25 13.81 13.91
C LYS A 157 -11.16 14.12 15.12
N GLY A 158 -11.11 13.26 16.14
CA GLY A 158 -11.90 13.39 17.37
C GLY A 158 -13.37 12.98 17.27
N LYS A 159 -13.84 12.50 16.11
CA LYS A 159 -15.22 12.01 15.92
C LYS A 159 -15.25 10.50 15.84
N VAL A 160 -16.12 9.87 16.64
CA VAL A 160 -16.37 8.42 16.59
C VAL A 160 -17.13 8.09 15.30
N ARG A 161 -16.72 7.02 14.62
CA ARG A 161 -17.42 6.43 13.48
C ARG A 161 -18.28 5.26 13.98
N GLU A 162 -19.58 5.30 13.69
CA GLU A 162 -20.49 4.20 14.03
C GLU A 162 -20.42 3.04 13.03
N THR A 163 -19.90 3.29 11.83
CA THR A 163 -19.69 2.26 10.82
C THR A 163 -18.63 1.27 11.28
N GLU A 164 -18.97 -0.01 11.32
CA GLU A 164 -18.04 -1.11 11.63
C GLU A 164 -17.43 -1.71 10.35
N ILE A 165 -18.24 -1.85 9.29
CA ILE A 165 -17.82 -2.35 7.97
C ILE A 165 -18.34 -1.40 6.89
N GLY A 166 -17.43 -0.83 6.10
CA GLY A 166 -17.75 -0.02 4.94
C GLY A 166 -17.64 -0.84 3.65
N ILE A 167 -18.68 -0.80 2.81
CA ILE A 167 -18.64 -1.34 1.44
C ILE A 167 -18.55 -0.15 0.48
N LEU A 168 -17.43 -0.02 -0.22
CA LEU A 168 -17.12 1.11 -1.10
C LEU A 168 -17.02 0.61 -2.56
N HIS A 169 -17.44 1.44 -3.54
CA HIS A 169 -17.43 1.12 -4.97
C HIS A 169 -17.33 2.37 -5.86
#